data_AF-A0A930X5A2-F1
#
_entry.id   AF-A0A930X5A2-F1
#
_cell.length_a   1.000
_cell.length_b   1.000
_cell.length_c   1.000
_cell.angle_alpha   90.00
_cell.angle_beta   90.00
_cell.angle_gamma   90.00
#
_symmetry.space_group_name_H-M   'P 1'
#
loop_
_entity.id
_entity.type
_entity.pdbx_description
1 polymer ?
#
loop_
_entity_poly.entity_id
_entity_poly.type
_entity_poly.pdbx_seq_one_letter_code
_entity_poly.pdbx_strand_id
1 'polypeptide(L)'
;MMQYIEQIRDLASKDQYIHEIKGFIENLIAHDKNKALQVARTLFFAPETHPRVRYVVAERLGKVGSRQLFQQLLSYFILRKFPDTLSLLAALKSYADAEALPALSEYYPGGNYRECLEIIDTLAQTQAPETVELLSQIYNEQIVYQQDLERDELENLRQRASAAMGKQMMRFDFGV
;
A
#
# COMPACT_ATOMS: atom_id res chain seq x y z
N MET A 1 2.82 3.75 -30.00
CA MET A 1 2.98 3.74 -28.52
C MET A 1 1.88 4.55 -27.84
N MET A 2 1.59 5.81 -28.24
CA MET A 2 0.52 6.62 -27.63
C MET A 2 -0.89 5.99 -27.70
N GLN A 3 -1.28 5.35 -28.81
CA GLN A 3 -2.62 4.73 -28.93
C GLN A 3 -2.89 3.61 -27.93
N TYR A 4 -1.87 2.84 -27.54
CA TYR A 4 -2.01 1.76 -26.56
C TYR A 4 -2.19 2.29 -25.14
N ILE A 5 -1.60 3.46 -24.84
CA ILE A 5 -1.71 4.09 -23.51
C ILE A 5 -3.12 4.69 -23.31
N GLU A 6 -3.68 5.32 -24.34
CA GLU A 6 -5.05 5.85 -24.26
C GLU A 6 -6.09 4.72 -24.11
N GLN A 7 -5.92 3.62 -24.84
CA GLN A 7 -6.80 2.46 -24.70
C GLN A 7 -6.76 1.87 -23.29
N ILE A 8 -5.56 1.68 -22.71
CA ILE A 8 -5.48 1.12 -21.36
C ILE A 8 -6.00 2.08 -20.28
N ARG A 9 -5.93 3.40 -20.50
CA ARG A 9 -6.54 4.39 -19.61
C ARG A 9 -8.07 4.31 -19.63
N ASP A 10 -8.69 4.18 -20.82
CA ASP A 10 -10.14 3.97 -20.91
C ASP A 10 -10.56 2.67 -20.20
N LEU A 11 -9.81 1.58 -20.38
CA LEU A 11 -10.08 0.33 -19.65
C LEU A 11 -9.92 0.53 -18.14
N ALA A 12 -8.87 1.23 -17.71
CA ALA A 12 -8.56 1.48 -16.30
C ALA A 12 -9.56 2.40 -15.60
N SER A 13 -10.37 3.15 -16.35
CA SER A 13 -11.48 3.93 -15.79
C SER A 13 -12.66 3.06 -15.31
N LYS A 14 -12.67 1.77 -15.66
CA LYS A 14 -13.76 0.82 -15.35
C LYS A 14 -13.21 -0.35 -14.52
N ASP A 15 -13.89 -0.70 -13.43
CA ASP A 15 -13.43 -1.75 -12.52
C ASP A 15 -13.58 -3.17 -13.07
N GLN A 16 -14.45 -3.36 -14.07
CA GLN A 16 -14.65 -4.65 -14.74
C GLN A 16 -13.38 -5.23 -15.40
N TYR A 17 -12.37 -4.39 -15.66
CA TYR A 17 -11.11 -4.81 -16.31
C TYR A 17 -9.93 -4.98 -15.34
N ILE A 18 -10.18 -5.02 -14.03
CA ILE A 18 -9.11 -5.14 -13.01
C ILE A 18 -8.20 -6.36 -13.27
N HIS A 19 -8.77 -7.50 -13.62
CA HIS A 19 -8.02 -8.74 -13.77
C HIS A 19 -7.14 -8.72 -15.03
N GLU A 20 -7.64 -8.17 -16.12
CA GLU A 20 -6.95 -7.97 -17.38
C GLU A 20 -5.80 -6.98 -17.23
N ILE A 21 -6.05 -5.85 -16.56
CA ILE A 21 -5.01 -4.84 -16.29
C ILE A 21 -3.92 -5.43 -15.39
N LYS A 22 -4.30 -6.17 -14.35
CA LYS A 22 -3.34 -6.88 -13.49
C LYS A 22 -2.48 -7.85 -14.30
N GLY A 23 -3.11 -8.74 -15.07
CA GLY A 23 -2.40 -9.74 -15.86
C GLY A 23 -1.50 -9.11 -16.92
N PHE A 24 -1.95 -8.01 -17.54
CA PHE A 24 -1.16 -7.24 -18.49
C PHE A 24 0.09 -6.63 -17.84
N ILE A 25 -0.05 -5.97 -16.69
CA ILE A 25 1.10 -5.40 -15.97
C ILE A 25 2.05 -6.51 -15.53
N GLU A 26 1.55 -7.62 -15.00
CA GLU A 26 2.38 -8.77 -14.60
C GLU A 26 3.14 -9.37 -15.78
N ASN A 27 2.51 -9.46 -16.95
CA ASN A 27 3.18 -9.86 -18.18
C ASN A 27 4.28 -8.87 -18.58
N LEU A 28 4.01 -7.56 -18.53
CA LEU A 28 5.03 -6.53 -18.81
C LEU A 28 6.19 -6.61 -17.81
N ILE A 29 5.94 -6.82 -16.52
CA ILE A 29 7.01 -6.95 -15.51
C ILE A 29 7.98 -8.07 -15.89
N ALA A 30 7.47 -9.18 -16.42
CA ALA A 30 8.29 -10.33 -16.81
C ALA A 30 9.14 -10.09 -18.06
N HIS A 31 8.72 -9.21 -18.97
CA HIS A 31 9.37 -9.04 -20.29
C HIS A 31 10.06 -7.68 -20.48
N ASP A 32 9.51 -6.61 -19.91
CA ASP A 32 9.98 -5.24 -20.07
C ASP A 32 9.58 -4.38 -18.86
N LYS A 33 10.42 -4.41 -17.81
CA LYS A 33 10.20 -3.66 -16.56
C LYS A 33 10.06 -2.15 -16.78
N ASN A 34 10.71 -1.60 -17.80
CA ASN A 34 10.64 -0.17 -18.10
C ASN A 34 9.25 0.20 -18.65
N LYS A 35 8.72 -0.60 -19.59
CA LYS A 35 7.33 -0.43 -20.06
C LYS A 35 6.33 -0.69 -18.95
N ALA A 36 6.54 -1.71 -18.12
CA ALA A 36 5.69 -1.99 -16.96
C ALA A 36 5.63 -0.79 -16.02
N LEU A 37 6.79 -0.20 -15.68
CA LEU A 37 6.86 0.99 -14.86
C LEU A 37 6.13 2.18 -15.50
N GLN A 38 6.34 2.40 -16.80
CA GLN A 38 5.69 3.49 -17.53
C GLN A 38 4.16 3.35 -17.43
N VAL A 39 3.62 2.18 -17.77
CA VAL A 39 2.18 1.91 -17.71
C VAL A 39 1.66 2.03 -16.28
N ALA A 40 2.31 1.41 -15.30
CA ALA A 40 1.88 1.43 -13.91
C ALA A 40 1.87 2.86 -13.35
N ARG A 41 2.88 3.68 -13.64
CA ARG A 41 2.91 5.11 -13.24
C ARG A 41 1.79 5.90 -13.91
N THR A 42 1.59 5.72 -15.21
CA THR A 42 0.51 6.42 -15.94
C THR A 42 -0.84 6.10 -15.32
N LEU A 43 -1.14 4.83 -15.08
CA LEU A 43 -2.43 4.43 -14.50
C LEU A 43 -2.56 4.88 -13.04
N PHE A 44 -1.50 4.79 -12.24
CA PHE A 44 -1.56 5.15 -10.83
C PHE A 44 -1.85 6.64 -10.61
N PHE A 45 -1.20 7.52 -11.39
CA PHE A 45 -1.34 8.97 -11.24
C PHE A 45 -2.45 9.59 -12.09
N ALA A 46 -3.08 8.82 -12.98
CA ALA A 46 -4.19 9.28 -13.79
C ALA A 46 -5.45 9.52 -12.92
N PRO A 47 -6.06 10.73 -12.94
CA PRO A 47 -7.21 11.05 -12.12
C PRO A 47 -8.44 10.21 -12.46
N GLU A 48 -8.59 9.80 -13.73
CA GLU A 48 -9.71 9.00 -14.22
C GLU A 48 -9.58 7.50 -13.93
N THR A 49 -8.43 7.02 -13.44
CA THR A 49 -8.27 5.60 -13.09
C THR A 49 -9.17 5.25 -11.93
N HIS A 50 -9.98 4.20 -12.12
CA HIS A 50 -10.89 3.68 -11.11
C HIS A 50 -10.13 3.30 -9.82
N PRO A 51 -10.62 3.65 -8.61
CA PRO A 51 -9.90 3.40 -7.36
C PRO A 51 -9.45 1.94 -7.16
N ARG A 52 -10.33 0.97 -7.47
CA ARG A 52 -9.98 -0.45 -7.38
C ARG A 52 -8.88 -0.88 -8.37
N VAL A 53 -8.83 -0.29 -9.57
CA VAL A 53 -7.75 -0.53 -10.54
C VAL A 53 -6.47 0.11 -10.02
N ARG A 54 -6.54 1.33 -9.52
CA ARG A 54 -5.41 2.06 -8.93
C ARG A 54 -4.76 1.29 -7.79
N TYR A 55 -5.56 0.72 -6.90
CA TYR A 55 -5.09 -0.12 -5.79
C TYR A 55 -4.30 -1.33 -6.30
N VAL A 56 -4.83 -2.03 -7.30
CA VAL A 56 -4.15 -3.20 -7.87
C VAL A 56 -2.86 -2.82 -8.60
N VAL A 57 -2.83 -1.69 -9.30
CA VAL A 57 -1.61 -1.13 -9.91
C VAL A 57 -0.58 -0.77 -8.84
N ALA A 58 -1.02 -0.17 -7.73
CA ALA A 58 -0.18 0.27 -6.61
C ALA A 58 0.66 -0.88 -6.04
N GLU A 59 0.05 -2.05 -5.83
CA GLU A 59 0.72 -3.25 -5.33
C GLU A 59 1.87 -3.76 -6.23
N ARG A 60 1.94 -3.32 -7.49
CA ARG A 60 3.00 -3.69 -8.43
C ARG A 60 4.11 -2.65 -8.50
N LEU A 61 3.90 -1.43 -7.98
CA LEU A 61 4.86 -0.33 -8.13
C LEU A 61 6.21 -0.69 -7.48
N GLY A 62 6.25 -1.31 -6.30
CA GLY A 62 7.51 -1.71 -5.67
C GLY A 62 8.32 -2.76 -6.44
N LYS A 63 7.69 -3.53 -7.35
CA LYS A 63 8.40 -4.53 -8.18
C LYS A 63 9.18 -3.90 -9.34
N VAL A 64 8.80 -2.70 -9.77
CA VAL A 64 9.34 -2.02 -10.96
C VAL A 64 9.83 -0.61 -10.70
N GLY A 65 9.40 0.00 -9.61
CA GLY A 65 9.64 1.38 -9.26
C GLY A 65 11.01 1.60 -8.65
N SER A 66 11.53 2.79 -8.87
CA SER A 66 12.79 3.21 -8.28
C SER A 66 12.59 3.78 -6.88
N ARG A 67 13.69 3.90 -6.14
CA ARG A 67 13.76 4.64 -4.87
C ARG A 67 13.20 6.06 -4.99
N GLN A 68 13.43 6.74 -6.11
CA GLN A 68 12.88 8.07 -6.36
C GLN A 68 11.35 8.07 -6.43
N LEU A 69 10.75 7.05 -7.02
CA LEU A 69 9.29 6.91 -7.05
C LEU A 69 8.74 6.65 -5.64
N PHE A 70 9.41 5.80 -4.85
CA PHE A 70 9.05 5.63 -3.43
C PHE A 70 9.04 6.97 -2.68
N GLN A 71 10.11 7.77 -2.82
CA GLN A 71 10.21 9.09 -2.19
C GLN A 71 9.08 10.04 -2.61
N GLN A 72 8.72 10.01 -3.90
CA GLN A 72 7.58 10.78 -4.40
C GLN A 72 6.26 10.33 -3.76
N LEU A 73 6.01 9.02 -3.65
CA LEU A 73 4.81 8.46 -3.02
C LEU A 73 4.75 8.80 -1.53
N LEU A 74 5.88 8.68 -0.83
CA LEU A 74 5.98 9.04 0.60
C LEU A 74 5.69 10.53 0.81
N SER A 75 6.25 11.40 -0.04
CA SER A 75 5.95 12.83 -0.01
C SER A 75 4.47 13.12 -0.23
N TYR A 76 3.81 12.44 -1.18
CA TYR A 76 2.37 12.59 -1.37
C TYR A 76 1.54 12.17 -0.17
N PHE A 77 1.99 11.12 0.54
CA PHE A 77 1.31 10.59 1.71
C PHE A 77 1.41 11.57 2.88
N ILE A 78 2.62 12.04 3.18
CA ILE A 78 2.88 13.03 4.24
C ILE A 78 2.09 14.32 3.97
N LEU A 79 2.13 14.82 2.73
CA LEU A 79 1.49 16.08 2.37
C LEU A 79 -0.03 15.97 2.16
N ARG A 80 -0.62 14.76 2.24
CA ARG A 80 -2.05 14.49 1.97
C ARG A 80 -2.51 15.02 0.59
N LYS A 81 -1.63 14.92 -0.41
CA LYS A 81 -1.86 15.48 -1.76
C LYS A 81 -2.37 14.47 -2.78
N PHE A 82 -2.62 13.23 -2.37
CA PHE A 82 -3.13 12.19 -3.26
C PHE A 82 -4.59 11.85 -2.88
N PRO A 83 -5.52 11.85 -3.84
CA PRO A 83 -6.95 11.74 -3.54
C PRO A 83 -7.40 10.33 -3.13
N ASP A 84 -6.54 9.32 -3.28
CA ASP A 84 -6.85 7.92 -2.96
C ASP A 84 -5.79 7.37 -1.99
N THR A 85 -6.00 7.64 -0.70
CA THR A 85 -5.07 7.25 0.37
C THR A 85 -4.85 5.75 0.43
N LEU A 86 -5.89 4.94 0.23
CA LEU A 86 -5.79 3.48 0.31
C LEU A 86 -4.87 2.93 -0.79
N SER A 87 -5.01 3.42 -2.04
CA SER A 87 -4.07 3.06 -3.11
C SER A 87 -2.66 3.56 -2.83
N LEU A 88 -2.49 4.71 -2.18
CA LEU A 88 -1.17 5.22 -1.82
C LEU A 88 -0.50 4.36 -0.73
N LEU A 89 -1.24 3.93 0.28
CA LEU A 89 -0.78 2.99 1.29
C LEU A 89 -0.37 1.66 0.65
N ALA A 90 -1.18 1.12 -0.26
CA ALA A 90 -0.84 -0.10 -1.01
C ALA A 90 0.44 0.07 -1.85
N ALA A 91 0.66 1.27 -2.42
CA ALA A 91 1.89 1.58 -3.13
C ALA A 91 3.09 1.54 -2.19
N LEU A 92 3.03 2.22 -1.03
CA LEU A 92 4.10 2.22 -0.04
C LEU A 92 4.39 0.80 0.48
N LYS A 93 3.33 0.04 0.80
CA LYS A 93 3.40 -1.38 1.17
C LYS A 93 4.21 -2.21 0.18
N SER A 94 4.00 -1.99 -1.12
CA SER A 94 4.67 -2.76 -2.17
C SER A 94 6.20 -2.60 -2.19
N TYR A 95 6.75 -1.53 -1.62
CA TYR A 95 8.20 -1.35 -1.46
C TYR A 95 8.75 -2.00 -0.20
N ALA A 96 7.91 -2.30 0.80
CA ALA A 96 8.30 -2.84 2.10
C ALA A 96 9.45 -2.06 2.77
N ASP A 97 9.52 -0.75 2.54
CA ASP A 97 10.62 0.11 2.95
C ASP A 97 10.31 0.77 4.31
N ALA A 98 11.24 0.62 5.26
CA ALA A 98 11.09 1.09 6.63
C ALA A 98 11.06 2.61 6.77
N GLU A 99 11.49 3.36 5.75
CA GLU A 99 11.42 4.82 5.80
C GLU A 99 9.98 5.34 5.82
N ALA A 100 8.99 4.55 5.38
CA ALA A 100 7.59 4.96 5.50
C ALA A 100 7.08 4.95 6.95
N LEU A 101 7.74 4.22 7.86
CA LEU A 101 7.21 3.95 9.21
C LEU A 101 6.86 5.20 10.01
N PRO A 102 7.71 6.24 10.12
CA PRO A 102 7.36 7.43 10.90
C PRO A 102 6.07 8.08 10.42
N ALA A 103 5.90 8.21 9.10
CA ALA A 103 4.71 8.81 8.51
C ALA A 103 3.46 7.91 8.71
N LEU A 104 3.60 6.59 8.59
CA LEU A 104 2.51 5.65 8.80
C LEU A 104 2.05 5.64 10.27
N SER A 105 2.99 5.66 11.21
CA SER A 105 2.71 5.71 12.65
C SER A 105 2.00 7.01 13.05
N GLU A 106 2.47 8.15 12.53
CA GLU A 106 1.83 9.45 12.76
C GLU A 106 0.40 9.50 12.19
N TYR A 107 0.18 8.87 11.03
CA TYR A 107 -1.13 8.86 10.39
C TYR A 107 -2.14 7.93 11.05
N TYR A 108 -1.69 6.77 11.53
CA TYR A 108 -2.54 5.65 11.94
C TYR A 108 -3.74 6.04 12.81
N PRO A 109 -3.62 6.88 13.86
CA PRO A 109 -4.76 7.25 14.69
C PRO A 109 -5.89 7.99 13.96
N GLY A 110 -5.60 8.63 12.82
CA GLY A 110 -6.57 9.38 12.02
C GLY A 110 -7.01 8.70 10.71
N GLY A 111 -6.46 7.53 10.39
CA GLY A 111 -6.88 6.77 9.20
C GLY A 111 -8.16 6.00 9.46
N ASN A 112 -9.04 5.83 8.46
CA ASN A 112 -10.26 5.02 8.56
C ASN A 112 -9.97 3.53 8.79
N TYR A 113 -10.97 2.74 9.17
CA TYR A 113 -10.81 1.31 9.44
C TYR A 113 -10.03 0.56 8.34
N ARG A 114 -10.32 0.82 7.06
CA ARG A 114 -9.61 0.18 5.93
C ARG A 114 -8.17 0.65 5.80
N GLU A 115 -7.92 1.93 6.02
CA GLU A 115 -6.57 2.50 6.02
C GLU A 115 -5.73 1.94 7.18
N CYS A 116 -6.32 1.79 8.37
CA CYS A 116 -5.66 1.16 9.52
C CYS A 116 -5.25 -0.29 9.22
N LEU A 117 -6.14 -1.09 8.61
CA LEU A 117 -5.81 -2.44 8.18
C LEU A 117 -4.66 -2.46 7.17
N GLU A 118 -4.68 -1.56 6.19
CA GLU A 118 -3.63 -1.45 5.17
C GLU A 118 -2.28 -1.03 5.78
N ILE A 119 -2.29 -0.16 6.79
CA ILE A 119 -1.09 0.22 7.55
C ILE A 119 -0.56 -1.00 8.30
N ILE A 120 -1.40 -1.75 9.04
CA ILE A 120 -0.96 -2.97 9.74
C ILE A 120 -0.33 -3.97 8.77
N ASP A 121 -0.94 -4.16 7.60
CA ASP A 121 -0.39 -5.04 6.56
C ASP A 121 0.93 -4.52 5.98
N THR A 122 1.12 -3.21 5.95
CA THR A 122 2.39 -2.57 5.58
C THR A 122 3.46 -2.85 6.63
N LEU A 123 3.16 -2.62 7.91
CA LEU A 123 4.07 -2.93 9.04
C LEU A 123 4.47 -4.42 9.05
N ALA A 124 3.54 -5.32 8.74
CA ALA A 124 3.80 -6.75 8.67
C ALA A 124 4.78 -7.15 7.54
N GLN A 125 4.90 -6.33 6.50
CA GLN A 125 5.80 -6.58 5.36
C GLN A 125 7.16 -5.91 5.55
N THR A 126 7.20 -4.77 6.23
CA THR A 126 8.44 -4.04 6.54
C THR A 126 9.26 -4.80 7.58
N GLN A 127 10.52 -5.14 7.26
CA GLN A 127 11.41 -5.88 8.16
C GLN A 127 12.15 -4.96 9.14
N ALA A 128 11.39 -4.13 9.88
CA ALA A 128 11.95 -3.16 10.80
C ALA A 128 11.46 -3.42 12.23
N PRO A 129 12.36 -3.52 13.23
CA PRO A 129 11.97 -3.77 14.62
C PRO A 129 11.04 -2.69 15.19
N GLU A 130 11.12 -1.46 14.68
CA GLU A 130 10.26 -0.33 15.03
C GLU A 130 8.77 -0.61 14.74
N THR A 131 8.47 -1.53 13.82
CA THR A 131 7.09 -1.96 13.55
C THR A 131 6.43 -2.63 14.75
N VAL A 132 7.20 -3.33 15.59
CA VAL A 132 6.69 -4.08 16.76
C VAL A 132 6.11 -3.14 17.80
N GLU A 133 6.69 -1.96 17.98
CA GLU A 133 6.20 -0.98 18.95
C GLU A 133 4.77 -0.53 18.61
N LEU A 134 4.54 -0.09 17.37
CA LEU A 134 3.21 0.34 16.93
C LEU A 134 2.22 -0.83 16.95
N LEU A 135 2.61 -2.01 16.46
CA LEU A 135 1.73 -3.18 16.48
C LEU A 135 1.35 -3.60 17.92
N SER A 136 2.27 -3.48 18.87
CA SER A 136 2.01 -3.72 20.29
C SER A 136 1.04 -2.69 20.87
N GLN A 137 1.20 -1.41 20.54
CA GLN A 137 0.27 -0.36 20.97
C GLN A 137 -1.14 -0.63 20.43
N ILE A 138 -1.28 -1.06 19.17
CA ILE A 138 -2.56 -1.42 18.57
C ILE A 138 -3.18 -2.62 19.30
N TYR A 139 -2.42 -3.70 19.50
CA TYR A 139 -2.89 -4.92 20.16
C TYR A 139 -3.37 -4.68 21.59
N ASN A 140 -2.64 -3.83 22.34
CA ASN A 140 -2.92 -3.48 23.73
C ASN A 140 -3.92 -2.32 23.89
N GLU A 141 -4.56 -1.87 22.81
CA GLU A 141 -5.55 -0.77 22.82
C GLU A 141 -4.99 0.56 23.39
N GLN A 142 -3.71 0.83 23.12
CA GLN A 142 -3.01 2.04 23.58
C GLN A 142 -3.10 3.21 22.60
N ILE A 143 -3.77 3.02 21.46
CA ILE A 143 -3.99 4.06 20.46
C ILE A 143 -5.31 4.76 20.73
N VAL A 144 -5.26 6.10 20.82
CA VAL A 144 -6.44 6.95 20.84
C VAL A 144 -6.81 7.29 19.41
N TYR A 145 -7.83 6.63 18.87
CA TYR A 145 -8.32 6.90 17.51
C TYR A 145 -9.06 8.24 17.45
N GLN A 146 -8.88 8.97 16.36
CA GLN A 146 -9.52 10.27 16.13
C GLN A 146 -10.96 10.13 15.60
N GLN A 147 -11.32 8.93 15.17
CA GLN A 147 -12.66 8.57 14.71
C GLN A 147 -13.23 7.47 15.61
N ASP A 148 -14.56 7.39 15.64
CA ASP A 148 -15.25 6.29 16.31
C ASP A 148 -15.16 5.03 15.45
N LEU A 149 -14.44 4.03 15.95
CA LEU A 149 -14.39 2.69 15.37
C LEU A 149 -15.37 1.78 16.12
N GLU A 150 -16.06 0.91 15.39
CA GLU A 150 -16.93 -0.07 16.01
C GLU A 150 -16.12 -1.10 16.81
N ARG A 151 -16.76 -1.72 17.80
CA ARG A 151 -16.09 -2.73 18.65
C ARG A 151 -15.52 -3.89 17.82
N ASP A 152 -16.25 -4.33 16.81
CA ASP A 152 -15.82 -5.43 15.94
C ASP A 152 -14.64 -5.01 15.04
N GLU A 153 -14.59 -3.74 14.63
CA GLU A 153 -13.45 -3.19 13.89
C GLU A 153 -12.19 -3.13 14.76
N LEU A 154 -12.31 -2.64 16.00
CA LEU A 154 -11.21 -2.59 16.97
C LEU A 154 -10.66 -3.99 17.25
N GLU A 155 -11.53 -4.97 17.47
CA GLU A 155 -11.13 -6.35 17.71
C GLU A 155 -10.41 -6.96 16.48
N ASN A 156 -10.89 -6.65 15.26
CA ASN A 156 -10.21 -7.07 14.04
C ASN A 156 -8.81 -6.42 13.91
N LEU A 157 -8.68 -5.12 14.17
CA LEU A 157 -7.38 -4.44 14.17
C LEU A 157 -6.40 -5.09 15.14
N ARG A 158 -6.85 -5.46 16.35
CA ARG A 158 -6.03 -6.16 17.35
C ARG A 158 -5.58 -7.53 16.87
N GLN A 159 -6.51 -8.33 16.33
CA GLN A 159 -6.20 -9.66 15.79
C GLN A 159 -5.20 -9.55 14.63
N ARG A 160 -5.37 -8.56 13.76
CA ARG A 160 -4.46 -8.30 12.64
C ARG A 160 -3.08 -7.88 13.11
N ALA A 161 -3.00 -7.01 14.11
CA ALA A 161 -1.74 -6.59 14.72
C ALA A 161 -1.00 -7.77 15.40
N SER A 162 -1.73 -8.61 16.12
CA SER A 162 -1.19 -9.85 16.72
C SER A 162 -0.60 -10.78 15.65
N ALA A 163 -1.33 -11.02 14.56
CA ALA A 163 -0.86 -11.84 13.45
C ALA A 163 0.37 -11.23 12.74
N ALA A 164 0.42 -9.91 12.61
CA ALA A 164 1.57 -9.19 12.05
C ALA A 164 2.82 -9.35 12.93
N MET A 165 2.71 -9.19 14.26
CA MET A 165 3.81 -9.42 15.19
C MET A 165 4.30 -10.87 15.15
N GLY A 166 3.39 -11.84 15.13
CA GLY A 166 3.75 -13.26 15.04
C GLY A 166 4.59 -13.58 13.79
N LYS A 167 4.26 -12.98 12.64
CA LYS A 167 5.06 -13.11 11.41
C LYS A 167 6.45 -12.49 11.53
N GLN A 168 6.58 -11.38 12.24
CA GLN A 168 7.87 -10.72 12.49
C GLN A 168 8.75 -11.59 13.40
N MET A 169 8.21 -12.06 14.53
CA MET A 169 8.97 -12.86 15.50
C MET A 169 9.49 -14.17 14.90
N MET A 170 8.65 -14.91 14.15
CA MET A 170 9.12 -16.11 13.44
C MET A 170 10.24 -15.79 12.44
N ARG A 171 10.21 -14.63 11.78
CA ARG A 171 11.25 -14.25 10.82
C ARG A 171 12.56 -13.87 11.49
N PHE A 172 12.52 -13.30 12.70
CA PHE A 172 13.72 -13.02 13.50
C PHE A 172 14.33 -14.29 14.10
N ASP A 173 13.51 -15.27 14.50
CA ASP A 173 13.99 -16.53 15.08
C ASP A 173 14.64 -17.49 14.04
N PHE A 174 14.37 -17.29 12.75
CA PHE A 174 14.95 -18.09 11.65
C PHE A 174 15.95 -17.32 10.77
N GLY A 175 16.46 -16.17 11.23
CA GLY A 175 17.50 -15.41 10.54
C GLY A 175 18.88 -16.08 10.62
N VAL A 176 19.18 -16.95 9.64
CA VAL A 176 20.53 -17.31 9.17
C VAL A 176 20.84 -16.50 7.93
#